data_AF-A0A3S1PD54-F1
#
_entry.id   AF-A0A3S1PD54-F1
#
_cell.length_a   1.000
_cell.length_b   1.000
_cell.length_c   1.000
_cell.angle_alpha   90.00
_cell.angle_beta   90.00
_cell.angle_gamma   90.00
#
_symmetry.space_group_name_H-M   'P 1'
#
loop_
_entity.id
_entity.type
_entity.pdbx_description
1 polymer ?
#
loop_
_entity_poly.entity_id
_entity_poly.type
_entity_poly.pdbx_seq_one_letter_code
_entity_poly.pdbx_strand_id
1 'polypeptide(L)' 'MIVQACINGARPSGFHPRLPLTAEAIAYDGASCVTAGAAELHIQ' A
#
# COMPACT_ATOMS: atom_id res chain seq x y z
N MET A 1 -17.54 -5.71 8.53
CA MET A 1 -16.74 -5.95 7.31
C MET A 1 -15.40 -5.25 7.50
N ILE A 2 -14.28 -5.91 7.19
CA ILE A 2 -12.92 -5.34 7.32
C ILE A 2 -12.43 -4.95 5.93
N VAL A 3 -11.80 -3.78 5.81
CA VAL A 3 -11.16 -3.31 4.57
C VAL A 3 -9.65 -3.57 4.68
N GLN A 4 -9.12 -4.39 3.77
CA GLN A 4 -7.69 -4.63 3.61
C GLN A 4 -7.16 -3.83 2.41
N ALA A 5 -6.11 -3.04 2.61
CA ALA A 5 -5.41 -2.34 1.54
C ALA A 5 -4.18 -3.15 1.07
N CYS A 6 -4.23 -3.63 -0.17
CA CYS A 6 -3.10 -4.29 -0.83
C CYS A 6 -2.32 -3.27 -1.66
N ILE A 7 -1.31 -2.64 -1.06
CA ILE A 7 -0.76 -1.37 -1.56
C ILE A 7 0.36 -1.50 -2.60
N ASN A 8 1.05 -2.65 -2.69
CA ASN A 8 2.09 -2.88 -3.71
C ASN A 8 1.95 -4.24 -4.44
N GLY A 9 1.79 -5.34 -3.71
CA GLY A 9 1.72 -6.69 -4.27
C GLY A 9 2.96 -7.12 -5.08
N ALA A 10 2.92 -8.32 -5.68
CA ALA A 10 3.96 -8.81 -6.61
C ALA A 10 3.91 -8.07 -7.96
N ARG A 11 4.17 -6.76 -7.98
CA ARG A 11 4.18 -5.95 -9.20
C ARG A 11 5.62 -5.56 -9.54
N PRO A 12 6.03 -5.68 -10.82
CA PRO A 12 7.36 -5.25 -11.22
C PRO A 12 7.49 -3.73 -11.08
N SER A 13 8.72 -3.26 -10.90
CA SER A 13 9.02 -1.83 -11.01
C SER A 13 8.56 -1.29 -12.38
N GLY A 14 7.92 -0.12 -12.38
CA GLY A 14 7.33 0.48 -13.59
C GLY A 14 5.89 0.06 -13.92
N PHE A 15 5.28 -0.87 -13.18
CA PHE A 15 3.87 -1.22 -13.37
C PHE A 15 2.92 -0.02 -13.21
N HIS A 16 3.17 0.84 -12.24
CA HIS A 16 2.44 2.09 -12.03
C HIS A 16 3.37 3.16 -11.41
N PRO A 17 3.29 4.44 -11.84
CA PRO A 17 4.17 5.50 -11.33
C PRO A 17 4.09 5.74 -9.82
N ARG A 18 2.95 5.39 -9.20
CA ARG A 18 2.73 5.52 -7.74
C ARG A 18 2.78 4.19 -7.00
N LEU A 19 3.34 3.14 -7.60
CA LEU A 19 3.53 1.87 -6.88
C LEU A 19 4.58 2.08 -5.78
N PRO A 20 4.25 1.92 -4.48
CA PRO A 20 5.22 2.11 -3.42
C PRO A 20 6.21 0.92 -3.39
N LEU A 21 7.49 1.22 -3.60
CA LEU A 21 8.56 0.22 -3.69
C LEU A 21 9.62 0.35 -2.59
N THR A 22 9.63 1.45 -1.84
CA THR A 22 10.54 1.68 -0.71
C THR A 22 9.77 1.62 0.62
N ALA A 23 10.48 1.34 1.72
CA ALA A 23 9.87 1.27 3.04
C ALA A 23 9.16 2.59 3.42
N GLU A 24 9.76 3.73 3.09
CA GLU A 24 9.21 5.05 3.35
C GLU A 24 7.93 5.29 2.53
N ALA A 25 7.93 4.91 1.25
CA ALA A 25 6.76 5.04 0.39
C ALA A 25 5.62 4.13 0.88
N ILE A 26 5.93 2.88 1.26
CA ILE A 26 4.97 1.92 1.82
C ILE A 26 4.36 2.45 3.11
N ALA A 27 5.17 3.02 4.02
CA ALA A 27 4.68 3.59 5.27
C ALA A 27 3.76 4.79 5.03
N TYR A 28 4.12 5.68 4.12
CA TYR A 28 3.32 6.86 3.77
C TYR A 28 1.96 6.48 3.15
N ASP A 29 1.96 5.59 2.16
CA ASP A 29 0.72 5.12 1.52
C ASP A 29 -0.13 4.31 2.50
N GLY A 30 0.50 3.46 3.31
CA GLY A 30 -0.17 2.69 4.36
C GLY A 30 -0.89 3.57 5.38
N ALA A 31 -0.24 4.63 5.86
CA ALA A 31 -0.87 5.60 6.77
C ALA A 31 -2.07 6.31 6.13
N SER A 32 -1.97 6.61 4.83
CA SER A 32 -3.09 7.20 4.06
C SER A 32 -4.27 6.22 3.95
N CYS A 33 -4.01 4.94 3.70
CA CYS A 33 -5.04 3.90 3.67
C CYS A 33 -5.72 3.71 5.04
N VAL A 34 -4.95 3.70 6.13
CA VAL A 34 -5.51 3.62 7.49
C VAL A 34 -6.41 4.82 7.80
N THR A 35 -5.96 6.02 7.43
CA THR A 35 -6.76 7.26 7.57
C THR A 35 -8.06 7.18 6.76
N ALA A 36 -8.04 6.51 5.60
CA ALA A 36 -9.21 6.26 4.77
C ALA A 36 -10.12 5.12 5.28
N GLY A 37 -9.77 4.46 6.39
CA GLY A 37 -10.58 3.41 7.02
C GLY A 37 -10.13 1.98 6.73
N ALA A 38 -8.94 1.77 6.14
CA ALA A 38 -8.35 0.44 6.08
C ALA A 38 -8.02 -0.05 7.49
N ALA A 39 -8.45 -1.26 7.81
CA ALA A 39 -8.17 -1.92 9.09
C ALA A 39 -7.00 -2.91 8.97
N GLU A 40 -6.53 -3.18 7.75
CA GLU A 40 -5.40 -4.06 7.47
C GLU A 40 -4.59 -3.54 6.28
N LEU A 41 -3.27 -3.74 6.31
CA LEU A 41 -2.34 -3.44 5.23
C LEU A 41 -1.63 -4.73 4.80
N HIS A 42 -1.62 -5.01 3.49
CA HIS A 42 -0.87 -6.11 2.89
C HIS A 42 0.30 -5.58 2.05
N ILE A 43 1.50 -6.07 2.35
CA ILE A 43 2.77 -5.64 1.76
C ILE A 43 3.51 -6.86 1.19
N GLN A 44 4.10 -6.72 -0.01
CA GLN A 44 5.09 -7.64 -0.59
C GLN A 44 6.47 -7.02 -0.70
#